data_AF-A0A8T0RQZ9-F1
#
_entry.id   AF-A0A8T0RQZ9-F1
#
_cell.length_a   1.000
_cell.length_b   1.000
_cell.length_c   1.000
_cell.angle_alpha   90.00
_cell.angle_beta   90.00
_cell.angle_gamma   90.00
#
_symmetry.space_group_name_H-M   'P 1'
#
loop_
_entity.id
_entity.type
_entity.pdbx_description
1 polymer ?
#
loop_
_entity_poly.entity_id
_entity_poly.type
_entity_poly.pdbx_seq_one_letter_code
_entity_poly.pdbx_strand_id
1 'polypeptide(L)'
;MEKEIAFTGIMSSSRAVNPDFYNWNRVKIRYCDGGSFAGDAYNKEAGIYFRGQRIWNAVIKHLLSIGMASADQVLLTGCSSGGLAVILHCDQLRAFFPPAAGGQTTVKCLSDGGLYLDAVDISGGRSLRSYFGDIVALQGIPQSLPGACTARLDATSCFFPQNIINDMKTPMFILNAAYDVIQISLSLSPDRADPSGSWRACKSNRSACDTSQMNFLQGFRDQMVSSVQGFSQSRSNGLFISSCFAHCQSEQLGTWNNVPGRSPTIQNKGIAKSVGDWYYNRAEVKAIDCRYPCDKTCHHIM
;
A
#
# COMPACT_ATOMS: atom_id res chain seq x y z
N MET A 1 0.82 1.66 -24.57
CA MET A 1 0.69 0.78 -23.40
C MET A 1 1.30 -0.57 -23.76
N GLU A 2 2.17 -1.14 -22.94
CA GLU A 2 2.84 -2.42 -23.24
C GLU A 2 1.81 -3.54 -23.39
N LYS A 3 1.99 -4.48 -24.33
CA LYS A 3 1.04 -5.59 -24.54
C LYS A 3 1.15 -6.65 -23.45
N GLU A 4 2.35 -6.86 -22.93
CA GLU A 4 2.67 -7.84 -21.89
C GLU A 4 3.30 -7.13 -20.69
N ILE A 5 3.06 -7.63 -19.48
CA ILE A 5 3.69 -7.14 -18.25
C ILE A 5 4.40 -8.32 -17.60
N ALA A 6 5.70 -8.18 -17.32
CA ALA A 6 6.47 -9.21 -16.65
C ALA A 6 6.01 -9.37 -15.20
N PHE A 7 5.78 -10.62 -14.80
CA PHE A 7 5.42 -10.96 -13.42
C PHE A 7 6.68 -11.23 -12.59
N THR A 8 6.94 -10.35 -11.63
CA THR A 8 8.13 -10.35 -10.77
C THR A 8 7.75 -10.31 -9.30
N GLY A 9 8.71 -10.55 -8.40
CA GLY A 9 8.47 -10.57 -6.95
C GLY A 9 7.34 -11.52 -6.56
N ILE A 10 6.34 -11.03 -5.83
CA ILE A 10 5.15 -11.77 -5.40
C ILE A 10 4.32 -12.34 -6.57
N MET A 11 4.50 -11.85 -7.80
CA MET A 11 3.83 -12.36 -9.00
C MET A 11 4.66 -13.43 -9.73
N SER A 12 5.93 -13.64 -9.37
CA SER A 12 6.81 -14.57 -10.08
C SER A 12 6.30 -16.02 -10.01
N SER A 13 6.46 -16.79 -11.09
CA SER A 13 6.25 -18.25 -11.10
C SER A 13 7.46 -19.05 -10.64
N SER A 14 8.59 -18.39 -10.34
CA SER A 14 9.75 -19.07 -9.81
C SER A 14 9.54 -19.34 -8.32
N ARG A 15 9.55 -20.62 -7.92
CA ARG A 15 9.48 -21.02 -6.50
C ARG A 15 10.63 -20.46 -5.67
N ALA A 16 11.81 -20.24 -6.26
CA ALA A 16 12.92 -19.60 -5.56
C ALA A 16 12.61 -18.14 -5.23
N VAL A 17 11.88 -17.44 -6.10
CA VAL A 17 11.53 -16.02 -5.97
C VAL A 17 10.25 -15.83 -5.16
N ASN A 18 9.28 -16.72 -5.29
CA ASN A 18 7.95 -16.58 -4.73
C ASN A 18 7.49 -17.89 -4.07
N PRO A 19 8.17 -18.36 -3.01
CA PRO A 19 8.07 -19.73 -2.53
C PRO A 19 6.66 -20.18 -2.15
N ASP A 20 5.85 -19.25 -1.64
CA ASP A 20 4.51 -19.51 -1.14
C ASP A 20 3.40 -19.31 -2.19
N PHE A 21 3.61 -18.44 -3.20
CA PHE A 21 2.57 -18.08 -4.18
C PHE A 21 2.93 -18.39 -5.65
N TYR A 22 4.08 -19.02 -5.93
CA TYR A 22 4.59 -19.23 -7.30
C TYR A 22 3.63 -19.96 -8.24
N ASN A 23 2.82 -20.87 -7.72
CA ASN A 23 1.89 -21.70 -8.49
C ASN A 23 0.46 -21.19 -8.48
N TRP A 24 0.21 -19.96 -7.98
CA TRP A 24 -1.11 -19.37 -7.97
C TRP A 24 -1.54 -18.84 -9.34
N ASN A 25 -2.85 -18.73 -9.54
CA ASN A 25 -3.42 -17.87 -10.57
C ASN A 25 -3.07 -16.41 -10.26
N ARG A 26 -2.53 -15.69 -11.24
CA ARG A 26 -2.00 -14.33 -11.06
C ARG A 26 -2.62 -13.39 -12.06
N VAL A 27 -3.11 -12.25 -11.57
CA VAL A 27 -3.82 -11.25 -12.37
C VAL A 27 -3.25 -9.87 -12.05
N LYS A 28 -2.90 -9.10 -13.08
CA LYS A 28 -2.49 -7.70 -12.95
C LYS A 28 -3.59 -6.79 -13.48
N ILE A 29 -4.24 -6.04 -12.59
CA ILE A 29 -5.20 -5.00 -12.96
C ILE A 29 -4.40 -3.72 -13.24
N ARG A 30 -4.48 -3.20 -14.48
CA ARG A 30 -3.76 -1.98 -14.83
C ARG A 30 -4.46 -0.76 -14.25
N TYR A 31 -3.67 0.11 -13.63
CA TYR A 31 -4.16 1.36 -13.05
C TYR A 31 -4.38 2.40 -14.16
N CYS A 32 -5.64 2.82 -14.34
CA CYS A 32 -6.01 3.77 -15.39
C CYS A 32 -7.09 4.78 -14.97
N ASP A 33 -7.48 4.80 -13.69
CA ASP A 33 -8.54 5.68 -13.19
C ASP A 33 -8.02 6.92 -12.45
N GLY A 34 -6.79 6.87 -11.91
CA GLY A 34 -6.18 8.01 -11.21
C GLY A 34 -6.68 8.24 -9.78
N GLY A 35 -7.54 7.36 -9.22
CA GLY A 35 -8.17 7.55 -7.91
C GLY A 35 -8.19 6.29 -7.05
N SER A 36 -7.19 5.42 -7.21
CA SER A 36 -7.03 4.17 -6.46
C SER A 36 -8.26 3.26 -6.57
N PHE A 37 -8.88 3.23 -7.75
CA PHE A 37 -10.12 2.53 -8.05
C PHE A 37 -11.36 3.01 -7.27
N ALA A 38 -11.32 4.20 -6.68
CA ALA A 38 -12.44 4.73 -5.88
C ALA A 38 -13.32 5.76 -6.62
N GLY A 39 -12.87 6.31 -7.75
CA GLY A 39 -13.61 7.36 -8.46
C GLY A 39 -14.83 6.86 -9.24
N ASP A 40 -15.91 7.65 -9.27
CA ASP A 40 -17.03 7.50 -10.20
C ASP A 40 -17.65 8.86 -10.56
N ALA A 41 -16.96 9.63 -11.42
CA ALA A 41 -17.39 10.95 -11.85
C ALA A 41 -17.16 11.18 -13.35
N TYR A 42 -17.86 12.16 -13.91
CA TYR A 42 -17.65 12.63 -15.27
C TYR A 42 -17.38 14.13 -15.23
N ASN A 43 -16.18 14.53 -15.65
CA ASN A 43 -15.86 15.93 -15.86
C ASN A 43 -16.31 16.32 -17.27
N LYS A 44 -17.45 17.03 -17.35
CA LYS A 44 -18.07 17.44 -18.62
C LYS A 44 -17.21 18.44 -19.40
N GLU A 45 -16.51 19.34 -18.72
CA GLU A 45 -15.68 20.37 -19.35
C GLU A 45 -14.43 19.77 -19.99
N ALA A 46 -13.77 18.85 -19.30
CA ALA A 46 -12.60 18.14 -19.80
C ALA A 46 -12.93 16.94 -20.71
N GLY A 47 -14.19 16.48 -20.71
CA GLY A 47 -14.60 15.25 -21.40
C GLY A 47 -13.97 13.98 -20.81
N ILE A 48 -13.58 14.00 -19.53
CA ILE A 48 -12.84 12.91 -18.86
C ILE A 48 -13.76 12.12 -17.93
N TYR A 49 -13.65 10.79 -18.03
CA TYR A 49 -14.33 9.85 -17.17
C TYR A 49 -13.40 9.33 -16.07
N PHE A 50 -13.80 9.53 -14.81
CA PHE A 50 -13.18 8.87 -13.66
C PHE A 50 -14.05 7.68 -13.29
N ARG A 51 -13.53 6.46 -13.52
CA ARG A 51 -14.33 5.22 -13.50
C ARG A 51 -13.74 4.14 -12.61
N GLY A 52 -12.86 4.50 -11.68
CA GLY A 52 -12.17 3.58 -10.78
C GLY A 52 -13.11 2.54 -10.16
N GLN A 53 -14.18 2.96 -9.49
CA GLN A 53 -15.08 2.06 -8.78
C GLN A 53 -15.86 1.15 -9.76
N ARG A 54 -16.16 1.64 -10.96
CA ARG A 54 -16.81 0.83 -12.02
C ARG A 54 -15.85 -0.19 -12.61
N ILE A 55 -14.60 0.19 -12.86
CA ILE A 55 -13.54 -0.69 -13.34
C ILE A 55 -13.31 -1.81 -12.32
N TRP A 56 -13.16 -1.46 -11.04
CA TRP A 56 -13.06 -2.43 -9.95
C TRP A 56 -14.20 -3.45 -9.98
N ASN A 57 -15.44 -2.97 -9.96
CA ASN A 57 -16.62 -3.83 -9.96
C ASN A 57 -16.70 -4.74 -11.20
N ALA A 58 -16.40 -4.21 -12.38
CA ALA A 58 -16.44 -4.97 -13.63
C ALA A 58 -15.33 -6.05 -13.67
N VAL A 59 -14.11 -5.69 -13.28
CA VAL A 59 -12.97 -6.61 -13.28
C VAL A 59 -13.18 -7.73 -12.27
N ILE A 60 -13.55 -7.43 -11.02
CA ILE A 60 -13.76 -8.46 -9.99
C ILE A 60 -14.89 -9.43 -10.41
N LYS A 61 -16.01 -8.92 -10.94
CA LYS A 61 -17.10 -9.77 -11.46
C LYS A 61 -16.64 -10.66 -12.62
N HIS A 62 -15.82 -10.13 -13.52
CA HIS A 62 -15.27 -10.92 -14.61
C HIS A 62 -14.33 -12.02 -14.09
N LEU A 63 -13.43 -11.71 -13.16
CA LEU A 63 -12.52 -12.68 -12.55
C LEU A 63 -13.29 -13.81 -11.85
N LEU A 64 -14.36 -13.48 -11.12
CA LEU A 64 -15.27 -14.46 -10.53
C LEU A 64 -15.84 -15.41 -11.60
N SER A 65 -16.31 -14.86 -12.73
CA SER A 65 -16.92 -15.64 -13.83
C SER A 65 -15.95 -16.57 -14.56
N ILE A 66 -14.64 -16.29 -14.53
CA ILE A 66 -13.62 -17.10 -15.22
C ILE A 66 -12.85 -18.01 -14.26
N GLY A 67 -13.38 -18.24 -13.05
CA GLY A 67 -12.90 -19.27 -12.12
C GLY A 67 -12.55 -18.79 -10.73
N MET A 68 -12.39 -17.48 -10.49
CA MET A 68 -12.04 -16.98 -9.15
C MET A 68 -13.13 -17.28 -8.11
N ALA A 69 -14.41 -17.43 -8.53
CA ALA A 69 -15.51 -17.78 -7.64
C ALA A 69 -15.34 -19.15 -6.95
N SER A 70 -14.53 -20.04 -7.53
CA SER A 70 -14.23 -21.38 -6.98
C SER A 70 -12.89 -21.43 -6.26
N ALA A 71 -12.22 -20.29 -6.01
CA ALA A 71 -10.94 -20.26 -5.34
C ALA A 71 -11.08 -20.58 -3.84
N ASP A 72 -10.19 -21.43 -3.33
CA ASP A 72 -10.06 -21.67 -1.88
C ASP A 72 -9.39 -20.48 -1.17
N GLN A 73 -8.50 -19.79 -1.88
CA GLN A 73 -7.63 -18.74 -1.35
C GLN A 73 -7.52 -17.59 -2.34
N VAL A 74 -7.65 -16.36 -1.83
CA VAL A 74 -7.52 -15.12 -2.58
C VAL A 74 -6.62 -14.16 -1.80
N LEU A 75 -5.67 -13.54 -2.49
CA LEU A 75 -4.82 -12.47 -1.97
C LEU A 75 -4.95 -11.25 -2.89
N LEU A 76 -5.53 -10.17 -2.36
CA LEU A 76 -5.51 -8.88 -3.06
C LEU A 76 -4.22 -8.15 -2.70
N THR A 77 -3.45 -7.75 -3.71
CA THR A 77 -2.25 -6.94 -3.48
C THR A 77 -2.07 -5.87 -4.54
N GLY A 78 -1.33 -4.83 -4.18
CA GLY A 78 -1.02 -3.69 -5.02
C GLY A 78 0.00 -2.80 -4.33
N CYS A 79 0.74 -2.04 -5.15
CA CYS A 79 1.68 -1.04 -4.66
C CYS A 79 1.17 0.39 -4.85
N SER A 80 1.52 1.32 -3.96
CA SER A 80 1.40 2.78 -4.17
C SER A 80 -0.08 3.18 -4.15
N SER A 81 -0.58 3.84 -5.20
CA SER A 81 -2.01 3.99 -5.45
C SER A 81 -2.76 2.66 -5.46
N GLY A 82 -2.14 1.58 -5.96
CA GLY A 82 -2.67 0.22 -5.87
C GLY A 82 -2.65 -0.35 -4.44
N GLY A 83 -1.67 0.04 -3.62
CA GLY A 83 -1.62 -0.31 -2.20
C GLY A 83 -2.72 0.41 -1.42
N LEU A 84 -2.96 1.69 -1.73
CA LEU A 84 -4.11 2.43 -1.23
C LEU A 84 -5.43 1.79 -1.70
N ALA A 85 -5.53 1.38 -2.96
CA ALA A 85 -6.69 0.67 -3.49
C ALA A 85 -6.96 -0.64 -2.72
N VAL A 86 -5.92 -1.40 -2.37
CA VAL A 86 -6.07 -2.59 -1.52
C VAL A 86 -6.76 -2.23 -0.21
N ILE A 87 -6.35 -1.14 0.46
CA ILE A 87 -6.95 -0.72 1.74
C ILE A 87 -8.42 -0.34 1.54
N LEU A 88 -8.73 0.46 0.51
CA LEU A 88 -10.08 0.94 0.23
C LEU A 88 -11.05 -0.17 -0.17
N HIS A 89 -10.57 -1.20 -0.87
CA HIS A 89 -11.43 -2.21 -1.50
C HIS A 89 -11.33 -3.61 -0.88
N CYS A 90 -10.48 -3.85 0.12
CA CYS A 90 -10.29 -5.19 0.70
C CYS A 90 -11.61 -5.80 1.24
N ASP A 91 -12.38 -5.04 2.01
CA ASP A 91 -13.67 -5.50 2.53
C ASP A 91 -14.72 -5.66 1.42
N GLN A 92 -14.64 -4.84 0.36
CA GLN A 92 -15.49 -5.00 -0.83
C GLN A 92 -15.17 -6.33 -1.54
N LEU A 93 -13.88 -6.67 -1.69
CA LEU A 93 -13.48 -7.97 -2.27
C LEU A 93 -14.02 -9.13 -1.43
N ARG A 94 -13.84 -9.08 -0.11
CA ARG A 94 -14.33 -10.10 0.83
C ARG A 94 -15.83 -10.35 0.69
N ALA A 95 -16.61 -9.29 0.42
CA ALA A 95 -18.06 -9.38 0.26
C ALA A 95 -18.52 -10.19 -0.97
N PHE A 96 -17.66 -10.36 -1.99
CA PHE A 96 -17.97 -11.23 -3.14
C PHE A 96 -17.89 -12.73 -2.84
N PHE A 97 -17.34 -13.11 -1.68
CA PHE A 97 -17.18 -14.50 -1.25
C PHE A 97 -18.04 -14.80 0.00
N PRO A 98 -19.38 -14.67 -0.06
CA PRO A 98 -20.22 -14.95 1.10
C PRO A 98 -20.02 -16.40 1.57
N PRO A 99 -20.17 -16.70 2.88
CA PRO A 99 -20.09 -18.08 3.36
C PRO A 99 -21.09 -18.95 2.60
N ALA A 100 -20.61 -19.88 1.77
CA ALA A 100 -21.46 -20.84 1.07
C ALA A 100 -21.53 -22.15 1.86
N ALA A 101 -22.60 -22.91 1.66
CA ALA A 101 -22.84 -24.20 2.33
C ALA A 101 -21.80 -25.31 2.01
N GLY A 102 -20.83 -25.06 1.13
CA GLY A 102 -19.79 -26.00 0.68
C GLY A 102 -18.34 -25.61 1.00
N GLY A 103 -18.10 -24.54 1.78
CA GLY A 103 -16.76 -24.10 2.18
C GLY A 103 -16.59 -22.58 2.20
N GLN A 104 -15.54 -22.09 2.86
CA GLN A 104 -15.26 -20.65 3.01
C GLN A 104 -13.95 -20.27 2.29
N THR A 105 -14.02 -19.50 1.21
CA THR A 105 -12.84 -18.89 0.56
C THR A 105 -12.10 -18.00 1.55
N THR A 106 -10.80 -18.24 1.70
CA THR A 106 -9.91 -17.38 2.49
C THR A 106 -9.53 -16.15 1.68
N VAL A 107 -10.04 -14.98 2.07
CA VAL A 107 -9.67 -13.69 1.46
C VAL A 107 -8.79 -12.92 2.43
N LYS A 108 -7.60 -12.53 1.99
CA LYS A 108 -6.72 -11.61 2.71
C LYS A 108 -6.15 -10.55 1.76
N CYS A 109 -5.59 -9.49 2.30
CA CYS A 109 -5.11 -8.34 1.52
C CYS A 109 -3.70 -7.92 1.93
N LEU A 110 -2.85 -7.55 0.98
CA LEU A 110 -1.50 -7.02 1.19
C LEU A 110 -1.39 -5.64 0.55
N SER A 111 -1.34 -4.59 1.37
CA SER A 111 -1.07 -3.22 0.93
C SER A 111 0.44 -2.96 1.00
N ASP A 112 1.06 -2.68 -0.14
CA ASP A 112 2.49 -2.37 -0.26
C ASP A 112 2.70 -0.88 -0.60
N GLY A 113 3.41 -0.14 0.24
CA GLY A 113 3.62 1.30 0.03
C GLY A 113 2.32 2.10 -0.05
N GLY A 114 1.24 1.59 0.54
CA GLY A 114 -0.11 2.15 0.47
C GLY A 114 -0.54 2.91 1.72
N LEU A 115 0.25 2.89 2.80
CA LEU A 115 -0.03 3.58 4.06
C LEU A 115 0.40 5.05 3.98
N TYR A 116 -0.33 5.84 3.22
CA TYR A 116 -0.16 7.30 3.22
C TYR A 116 -0.69 7.90 4.52
N LEU A 117 -0.02 8.95 5.00
CA LEU A 117 -0.39 9.72 6.19
C LEU A 117 -0.67 11.16 5.82
N ASP A 118 -1.65 11.74 6.49
CA ASP A 118 -1.91 13.18 6.48
C ASP A 118 -0.90 13.84 7.42
N ALA A 119 0.34 13.98 6.94
CA ALA A 119 1.46 14.54 7.68
C ALA A 119 1.69 16.01 7.31
N VAL A 120 2.26 16.75 8.25
CA VAL A 120 2.70 18.13 8.02
C VAL A 120 3.98 18.12 7.19
N ASP A 121 4.05 18.97 6.17
CA ASP A 121 5.22 19.14 5.32
C ASP A 121 6.24 20.11 5.94
N ILE A 122 7.42 20.22 5.33
CA ILE A 122 8.54 21.03 5.84
C ILE A 122 8.23 22.53 5.92
N SER A 123 7.16 23.00 5.26
CA SER A 123 6.71 24.40 5.32
C SER A 123 5.63 24.63 6.39
N GLY A 124 5.22 23.58 7.11
CA GLY A 124 4.11 23.62 8.06
C GLY A 124 2.73 23.38 7.43
N GLY A 125 2.67 23.14 6.12
CA GLY A 125 1.45 22.84 5.38
C GLY A 125 1.06 21.36 5.41
N ARG A 126 0.03 20.98 4.65
CA ARG A 126 -0.40 19.59 4.45
C ARG A 126 -0.52 19.28 2.96
N SER A 127 0.61 19.32 2.25
CA SER A 127 0.66 19.17 0.80
C SER A 127 -0.08 17.94 0.25
N LEU A 128 0.08 16.77 0.86
CA LEU A 128 -0.63 15.56 0.42
C LEU A 128 -2.14 15.62 0.69
N ARG A 129 -2.57 16.29 1.76
CA ARG A 129 -4.00 16.50 2.02
C ARG A 129 -4.65 17.35 0.94
N SER A 130 -3.98 18.42 0.51
CA SER A 130 -4.46 19.23 -0.60
C SER A 130 -4.55 18.39 -1.88
N TYR A 131 -3.50 17.63 -2.21
CA TYR A 131 -3.48 16.75 -3.38
C TYR A 131 -4.59 15.68 -3.36
N PHE A 132 -4.78 15.00 -2.24
CA PHE A 132 -5.86 14.02 -2.07
C PHE A 132 -7.24 14.68 -2.07
N GLY A 133 -7.36 15.90 -1.53
CA GLY A 133 -8.60 16.68 -1.61
C GLY A 133 -9.01 16.96 -3.05
N ASP A 134 -8.06 17.34 -3.90
CA ASP A 134 -8.30 17.55 -5.33
C ASP A 134 -8.74 16.25 -6.02
N ILE A 135 -8.09 15.12 -5.73
CA ILE A 135 -8.47 13.79 -6.26
C ILE A 135 -9.89 13.42 -5.82
N VAL A 136 -10.20 13.55 -4.52
CA VAL A 136 -11.50 13.19 -3.95
C VAL A 136 -12.63 14.02 -4.57
N ALA A 137 -12.42 15.32 -4.69
CA ALA A 137 -13.39 16.23 -5.30
C ALA A 137 -13.56 15.97 -6.80
N LEU A 138 -12.46 15.89 -7.55
CA LEU A 138 -12.49 15.74 -9.01
C LEU A 138 -13.13 14.43 -9.47
N GLN A 139 -12.90 13.35 -8.71
CA GLN A 139 -13.30 12.00 -9.12
C GLN A 139 -14.58 11.49 -8.46
N GLY A 140 -15.24 12.29 -7.63
CA GLY A 140 -16.49 11.89 -6.96
C GLY A 140 -16.31 10.68 -6.03
N ILE A 141 -15.16 10.59 -5.35
CA ILE A 141 -14.80 9.46 -4.48
C ILE A 141 -15.69 9.25 -3.24
N PRO A 142 -16.36 10.25 -2.62
CA PRO A 142 -17.02 10.06 -1.32
C PRO A 142 -17.98 8.87 -1.23
N GLN A 143 -18.65 8.51 -2.33
CA GLN A 143 -19.60 7.39 -2.38
C GLN A 143 -18.94 6.01 -2.34
N SER A 144 -17.64 5.94 -2.60
CA SER A 144 -16.85 4.70 -2.63
C SER A 144 -16.07 4.46 -1.34
N LEU A 145 -16.06 5.43 -0.43
CA LEU A 145 -15.32 5.36 0.84
C LEU A 145 -16.08 4.54 1.89
N PRO A 146 -15.39 4.02 2.92
CA PRO A 146 -16.04 3.34 4.03
C PRO A 146 -17.03 4.25 4.76
N GLY A 147 -18.32 3.87 4.76
CA GLY A 147 -19.38 4.65 5.40
C GLY A 147 -19.16 4.90 6.89
N ALA A 148 -18.52 3.96 7.60
CA ALA A 148 -18.14 4.12 9.00
C ALA A 148 -17.16 5.29 9.21
N CYS A 149 -16.27 5.55 8.26
CA CYS A 149 -15.36 6.70 8.32
C CYS A 149 -16.07 8.00 7.93
N THR A 150 -16.82 8.01 6.83
CA THR A 150 -17.47 9.26 6.35
C THR A 150 -18.60 9.73 7.26
N ALA A 151 -19.08 8.87 8.16
CA ALA A 151 -20.01 9.26 9.23
C ALA A 151 -19.34 10.11 10.32
N ARG A 152 -18.00 10.10 10.44
CA ARG A 152 -17.24 10.78 11.51
C ARG A 152 -16.21 11.78 11.02
N LEU A 153 -15.77 11.68 9.77
CA LEU A 153 -14.73 12.53 9.16
C LEU A 153 -15.12 12.95 7.74
N ASP A 154 -14.48 14.00 7.24
CA ASP A 154 -14.62 14.43 5.85
C ASP A 154 -14.05 13.38 4.86
N ALA A 155 -14.52 13.42 3.62
CA ALA A 155 -14.15 12.44 2.60
C ALA A 155 -12.63 12.40 2.31
N THR A 156 -11.94 13.54 2.33
CA THR A 156 -10.49 13.57 2.14
C THR A 156 -9.78 12.85 3.27
N SER A 157 -10.21 13.10 4.52
CA SER A 157 -9.71 12.35 5.67
C SER A 157 -9.98 10.85 5.55
N CYS A 158 -11.11 10.42 5.01
CA CYS A 158 -11.42 9.00 4.81
C CYS A 158 -10.72 8.35 3.62
N PHE A 159 -10.14 9.13 2.71
CA PHE A 159 -9.25 8.63 1.66
C PHE A 159 -7.83 8.34 2.21
N PHE A 160 -7.49 8.88 3.37
CA PHE A 160 -6.24 8.60 4.06
C PHE A 160 -6.32 7.28 4.87
N PRO A 161 -5.45 6.29 4.58
CA PRO A 161 -5.41 4.99 5.24
C PRO A 161 -5.42 5.01 6.76
N GLN A 162 -4.71 5.94 7.41
CA GLN A 162 -4.63 5.96 8.88
C GLN A 162 -5.99 6.13 9.56
N ASN A 163 -6.99 6.63 8.83
CA ASN A 163 -8.34 6.81 9.33
C ASN A 163 -9.27 5.62 9.06
N ILE A 164 -8.83 4.57 8.36
CA ILE A 164 -9.71 3.44 8.00
C ILE A 164 -9.12 2.09 8.38
N ILE A 165 -7.80 1.94 8.49
CA ILE A 165 -7.15 0.64 8.73
C ILE A 165 -7.62 -0.03 10.03
N ASN A 166 -7.94 0.73 11.07
CA ASN A 166 -8.39 0.18 12.36
C ASN A 166 -9.80 -0.44 12.29
N ASP A 167 -10.60 -0.04 11.30
CA ASP A 167 -11.99 -0.48 11.13
C ASP A 167 -12.13 -1.63 10.10
N MET A 168 -11.01 -2.05 9.50
CA MET A 168 -11.00 -3.11 8.48
C MET A 168 -11.41 -4.46 9.07
N LYS A 169 -12.33 -5.15 8.39
CA LYS A 169 -12.86 -6.44 8.85
C LYS A 169 -12.07 -7.62 8.29
N THR A 170 -11.57 -7.46 7.07
CA THR A 170 -10.81 -8.50 6.37
C THR A 170 -9.35 -8.47 6.79
N PRO A 171 -8.72 -9.63 7.08
CA PRO A 171 -7.31 -9.67 7.46
C PRO A 171 -6.42 -9.00 6.43
N MET A 172 -5.60 -8.07 6.91
CA MET A 172 -4.73 -7.27 6.06
C MET A 172 -3.27 -7.30 6.54
N PHE A 173 -2.35 -7.25 5.60
CA PHE A 173 -0.93 -7.04 5.81
C PHE A 173 -0.52 -5.68 5.27
N ILE A 174 0.15 -4.87 6.10
CA ILE A 174 0.76 -3.61 5.68
C ILE A 174 2.25 -3.83 5.49
N LEU A 175 2.71 -3.75 4.25
CA LEU A 175 4.12 -3.67 3.89
C LEU A 175 4.42 -2.20 3.56
N ASN A 176 5.27 -1.55 4.34
CA ASN A 176 5.60 -0.15 4.08
C ASN A 176 7.06 0.14 4.45
N ALA A 177 7.69 1.04 3.71
CA ALA A 177 8.90 1.70 4.18
C ALA A 177 8.49 2.81 5.17
N ALA A 178 9.19 2.92 6.30
CA ALA A 178 8.96 4.03 7.22
C ALA A 178 9.47 5.37 6.64
N TYR A 179 10.39 5.29 5.68
CA TYR A 179 10.91 6.40 4.89
C TYR A 179 10.46 6.21 3.43
N ASP A 180 9.14 6.19 3.19
CA ASP A 180 8.58 6.02 1.86
C ASP A 180 8.98 7.20 0.95
N VAL A 181 9.72 6.91 -0.12
CA VAL A 181 10.35 7.93 -0.97
C VAL A 181 9.33 8.75 -1.77
N ILE A 182 8.17 8.15 -2.07
CA ILE A 182 7.06 8.85 -2.72
C ILE A 182 6.41 9.79 -1.73
N GLN A 183 6.17 9.37 -0.50
CA GLN A 183 5.60 10.27 0.51
C GLN A 183 6.58 11.39 0.91
N ILE A 184 7.89 11.11 0.98
CA ILE A 184 8.91 12.15 1.19
C ILE A 184 8.83 13.22 0.10
N SER A 185 8.71 12.80 -1.17
CA SER A 185 8.75 13.70 -2.32
C SER A 185 7.42 14.43 -2.59
N LEU A 186 6.29 13.74 -2.46
CA LEU A 186 4.96 14.29 -2.76
C LEU A 186 4.31 14.97 -1.55
N SER A 187 4.57 14.47 -0.35
CA SER A 187 3.94 14.96 0.88
C SER A 187 4.86 15.85 1.68
N LEU A 188 6.01 15.34 2.09
CA LEU A 188 6.79 15.95 3.16
C LEU A 188 7.65 17.12 2.68
N SER A 189 8.23 17.00 1.49
CA SER A 189 9.15 18.00 0.93
C SER A 189 8.92 18.26 -0.57
N PRO A 190 7.67 18.45 -1.03
CA PRO A 190 7.44 18.81 -2.43
C PRO A 190 8.08 20.15 -2.76
N ASP A 191 8.39 20.39 -4.04
CA ASP A 191 9.12 21.59 -4.46
C ASP A 191 8.41 22.90 -4.10
N ARG A 192 7.07 22.88 -3.98
CA ARG A 192 6.29 24.02 -3.48
C ARG A 192 6.55 24.33 -2.00
N ALA A 193 6.83 23.32 -1.19
CA ALA A 193 7.16 23.46 0.24
C ALA A 193 8.67 23.70 0.46
N ASP A 194 9.51 23.49 -0.56
CA ASP A 194 10.98 23.68 -0.52
C ASP A 194 11.45 24.75 -1.53
N PRO A 195 11.02 26.02 -1.41
CA PRO A 195 11.38 27.06 -2.39
C PRO A 195 12.88 27.33 -2.47
N SER A 196 13.63 27.11 -1.38
CA SER A 196 15.09 27.24 -1.34
C SER A 196 15.82 26.06 -1.98
N GLY A 197 15.14 24.93 -2.21
CA GLY A 197 15.74 23.71 -2.72
C GLY A 197 16.61 22.97 -1.70
N SER A 198 16.47 23.26 -0.41
CA SER A 198 17.27 22.70 0.68
C SER A 198 17.12 21.17 0.81
N TRP A 199 15.97 20.62 0.42
CA TRP A 199 15.67 19.18 0.49
C TRP A 199 16.00 18.42 -0.80
N ARG A 200 16.33 19.09 -1.90
CA ARG A 200 16.58 18.44 -3.21
C ARG A 200 17.61 17.32 -3.11
N ALA A 201 18.75 17.58 -2.47
CA ALA A 201 19.81 16.58 -2.32
C ALA A 201 19.36 15.39 -1.44
N CYS A 202 18.69 15.66 -0.32
CA CYS A 202 18.19 14.63 0.60
C CYS A 202 17.13 13.72 -0.06
N LYS A 203 16.19 14.30 -0.82
CA LYS A 203 15.15 13.56 -1.56
C LYS A 203 15.74 12.56 -2.57
N SER A 204 16.76 12.98 -3.31
CA SER A 204 17.41 12.13 -4.33
C SER A 204 18.47 11.21 -3.75
N ASN A 205 19.05 11.56 -2.60
CA ASN A 205 20.06 10.76 -1.94
C ASN A 205 19.94 10.89 -0.42
N ARG A 206 19.43 9.84 0.25
CA ARG A 206 19.35 9.75 1.71
C ARG A 206 20.66 10.03 2.47
N SER A 207 21.84 9.79 1.88
CA SER A 207 23.12 10.11 2.52
C SER A 207 23.46 11.60 2.48
N ALA A 208 22.77 12.38 1.67
CA ALA A 208 22.93 13.83 1.60
C ALA A 208 21.99 14.59 2.54
N CYS A 209 21.13 13.88 3.28
CA CYS A 209 20.29 14.49 4.32
C CYS A 209 21.16 14.95 5.49
N ASP A 210 21.01 16.21 5.89
CA ASP A 210 21.62 16.71 7.12
C ASP A 210 20.91 16.17 8.38
N THR A 211 21.46 16.47 9.54
CA THR A 211 20.90 16.03 10.83
C THR A 211 19.47 16.52 11.07
N SER A 212 19.14 17.75 10.64
CA SER A 212 17.79 18.31 10.81
C SER A 212 16.78 17.62 9.91
N GLN A 213 17.15 17.42 8.63
CA GLN A 213 16.34 16.70 7.65
C GLN A 213 16.09 15.27 8.10
N MET A 214 17.13 14.57 8.55
CA MET A 214 16.97 13.23 9.10
C MET A 214 16.09 13.22 10.34
N ASN A 215 16.25 14.15 11.27
CA ASN A 215 15.38 14.24 12.46
C ASN A 215 13.91 14.45 12.09
N PHE A 216 13.62 15.27 11.08
CA PHE A 216 12.27 15.43 10.55
C PHE A 216 11.71 14.11 10.00
N LEU A 217 12.51 13.39 9.19
CA LEU A 217 12.12 12.08 8.67
C LEU A 217 11.94 11.02 9.78
N GLN A 218 12.71 11.10 10.86
CA GLN A 218 12.50 10.26 12.05
C GLN A 218 11.17 10.56 12.74
N GLY A 219 10.81 11.84 12.85
CA GLY A 219 9.51 12.24 13.38
C GLY A 219 8.35 11.71 12.54
N PHE A 220 8.49 11.73 11.21
CA PHE A 220 7.52 11.11 10.30
C PHE A 220 7.41 9.59 10.50
N ARG A 221 8.54 8.88 10.62
CA ARG A 221 8.57 7.45 10.94
C ARG A 221 7.80 7.14 12.23
N ASP A 222 7.99 7.94 13.28
CA ASP A 222 7.28 7.72 14.53
C ASP A 222 5.76 7.94 14.41
N GLN A 223 5.33 8.91 13.60
CA GLN A 223 3.91 9.10 13.28
C GLN A 223 3.33 7.86 12.58
N MET A 224 4.06 7.26 11.63
CA MET A 224 3.63 6.02 10.95
C MET A 224 3.53 4.84 11.90
N VAL A 225 4.52 4.68 12.79
CA VAL A 225 4.48 3.62 13.81
C VAL A 225 3.31 3.82 14.76
N SER A 226 3.02 5.07 15.14
CA SER A 226 1.85 5.39 15.97
C SER A 226 0.54 5.10 15.26
N SER A 227 0.42 5.38 13.95
CA SER A 227 -0.83 5.22 13.21
C SER A 227 -1.28 3.76 13.07
N VAL A 228 -0.35 2.80 13.15
CA VAL A 228 -0.65 1.37 13.03
C VAL A 228 -0.86 0.66 14.36
N GLN A 229 -0.78 1.36 15.50
CA GLN A 229 -0.92 0.74 16.83
C GLN A 229 -2.26 0.02 16.99
N GLY A 230 -3.37 0.66 16.67
CA GLY A 230 -4.71 0.03 16.72
C GLY A 230 -4.82 -1.18 15.79
N PHE A 231 -4.41 -1.01 14.53
CA PHE A 231 -4.38 -2.05 13.51
C PHE A 231 -3.57 -3.28 13.95
N SER A 232 -2.46 -3.05 14.67
CA SER A 232 -1.55 -4.10 15.13
C SER A 232 -2.14 -4.98 16.24
N GLN A 233 -3.16 -4.52 16.96
CA GLN A 233 -3.78 -5.28 18.05
C GLN A 233 -4.51 -6.54 17.56
N SER A 234 -5.01 -6.53 16.33
CA SER A 234 -5.64 -7.72 15.74
C SER A 234 -4.58 -8.77 15.39
N ARG A 235 -4.72 -9.98 15.93
CA ARG A 235 -3.85 -11.13 15.61
C ARG A 235 -3.95 -11.56 14.13
N SER A 236 -5.06 -11.27 13.47
CA SER A 236 -5.25 -11.63 12.05
C SER A 236 -4.54 -10.67 11.09
N ASN A 237 -4.16 -9.48 11.54
CA ASN A 237 -3.44 -8.50 10.74
C ASN A 237 -1.92 -8.74 10.78
N GLY A 238 -1.20 -8.34 9.75
CA GLY A 238 0.25 -8.38 9.69
C GLY A 238 0.85 -7.02 9.34
N LEU A 239 2.09 -6.80 9.74
CA LEU A 239 2.83 -5.58 9.37
C LEU A 239 4.32 -5.87 9.22
N PHE A 240 4.91 -5.25 8.21
CA PHE A 240 6.34 -5.19 7.96
C PHE A 240 6.68 -3.74 7.60
N ILE A 241 7.17 -2.98 8.58
CA ILE A 241 7.57 -1.59 8.43
C ILE A 241 9.09 -1.52 8.48
N SER A 242 9.73 -1.41 7.31
CA SER A 242 11.20 -1.38 7.20
C SER A 242 11.78 0.01 7.43
N SER A 243 13.04 0.09 7.89
CA SER A 243 13.77 1.37 7.99
C SER A 243 14.44 1.79 6.68
N CYS A 244 14.04 1.18 5.56
CA CYS A 244 14.58 1.48 4.24
C CYS A 244 13.93 2.73 3.64
N PHE A 245 14.71 3.50 2.90
CA PHE A 245 14.20 4.43 1.89
C PHE A 245 13.77 3.66 0.65
N ALA A 246 12.49 3.34 0.52
CA ALA A 246 11.98 2.52 -0.58
C ALA A 246 10.51 2.86 -0.89
N HIS A 247 10.03 2.37 -2.05
CA HIS A 247 8.62 2.36 -2.42
C HIS A 247 8.36 1.13 -3.29
N CYS A 248 7.19 0.47 -3.15
CA CYS A 248 6.84 -0.79 -3.81
C CYS A 248 7.79 -1.95 -3.55
N GLN A 249 7.72 -2.63 -2.42
CA GLN A 249 8.70 -3.67 -2.07
C GLN A 249 8.32 -5.09 -2.53
N SER A 250 7.06 -5.38 -2.83
CA SER A 250 6.54 -6.74 -3.06
C SER A 250 6.77 -7.28 -4.47
N GLU A 251 6.69 -6.43 -5.50
CA GLU A 251 6.95 -6.82 -6.89
C GLU A 251 8.43 -6.62 -7.27
N GLN A 252 9.18 -5.82 -6.51
CA GLN A 252 10.57 -5.51 -6.82
C GLN A 252 11.49 -6.69 -6.57
N LEU A 253 12.39 -6.92 -7.53
CA LEU A 253 13.27 -8.08 -7.47
C LEU A 253 14.21 -8.03 -6.26
N GLY A 254 14.73 -6.83 -5.97
CA GLY A 254 15.72 -6.59 -4.91
C GLY A 254 15.17 -6.64 -3.48
N THR A 255 13.86 -6.63 -3.28
CA THR A 255 13.28 -6.55 -1.92
C THR A 255 12.41 -7.75 -1.56
N TRP A 256 11.74 -8.40 -2.53
CA TRP A 256 10.86 -9.53 -2.22
C TRP A 256 11.63 -10.77 -1.74
N ASN A 257 12.22 -11.55 -2.67
CA ASN A 257 13.00 -12.76 -2.37
C ASN A 257 13.82 -13.30 -3.56
N ASN A 258 14.22 -12.48 -4.55
CA ASN A 258 14.90 -13.03 -5.74
C ASN A 258 16.31 -13.53 -5.47
N VAL A 259 17.04 -12.85 -4.60
CA VAL A 259 18.40 -13.26 -4.25
C VAL A 259 18.37 -13.68 -2.78
N PRO A 260 18.65 -14.97 -2.47
CA PRO A 260 18.74 -15.43 -1.10
C PRO A 260 19.63 -14.52 -0.25
N GLY A 261 19.10 -14.07 0.90
CA GLY A 261 19.82 -13.18 1.81
C GLY A 261 19.87 -11.70 1.40
N ARG A 262 19.15 -11.28 0.36
CA ARG A 262 19.07 -9.86 -0.06
C ARG A 262 17.70 -9.19 0.11
N SER A 263 16.70 -9.88 0.61
CA SER A 263 15.48 -9.17 1.04
C SER A 263 15.83 -8.35 2.29
N PRO A 264 15.35 -7.11 2.45
CA PRO A 264 15.40 -6.41 3.74
C PRO A 264 14.78 -7.30 4.82
N THR A 265 15.45 -7.38 5.97
CA THR A 265 15.06 -8.28 7.05
C THR A 265 14.84 -7.54 8.36
N ILE A 266 13.74 -7.87 9.03
CA ILE A 266 13.50 -7.46 10.41
C ILE A 266 13.52 -8.73 11.25
N GLN A 267 14.34 -8.75 12.31
CA GLN A 267 14.53 -9.94 13.16
C GLN A 267 14.89 -11.19 12.32
N ASN A 268 15.79 -11.02 11.34
CA ASN A 268 16.26 -12.05 10.40
C ASN A 268 15.16 -12.69 9.52
N LYS A 269 14.00 -12.04 9.37
CA LYS A 269 12.94 -12.49 8.46
C LYS A 269 12.77 -11.49 7.32
N GLY A 270 12.91 -11.98 6.09
CA GLY A 270 12.66 -11.21 4.88
C GLY A 270 11.17 -10.96 4.61
N ILE A 271 10.87 -10.12 3.63
CA ILE A 271 9.51 -9.69 3.29
C ILE A 271 8.64 -10.88 2.85
N ALA A 272 9.10 -11.66 1.86
CA ALA A 272 8.31 -12.78 1.32
C ALA A 272 7.96 -13.82 2.40
N LYS A 273 8.93 -14.16 3.26
CA LYS A 273 8.72 -15.08 4.38
C LYS A 273 7.70 -14.54 5.38
N SER A 274 7.79 -13.25 5.68
CA SER A 274 6.89 -12.55 6.60
C SER A 274 5.44 -12.54 6.07
N VAL A 275 5.25 -12.21 4.79
CA VAL A 275 3.93 -12.25 4.15
C VAL A 275 3.38 -13.67 4.09
N GLY A 276 4.19 -14.65 3.66
CA GLY A 276 3.76 -16.05 3.58
C GLY A 276 3.39 -16.63 4.95
N ASP A 277 4.19 -16.37 5.98
CA ASP A 277 3.88 -16.81 7.34
C ASP A 277 2.57 -16.23 7.86
N TRP A 278 2.32 -14.95 7.62
CA TRP A 278 1.06 -14.33 7.97
C TRP A 278 -0.11 -14.87 7.15
N TYR A 279 0.05 -15.02 5.83
CA TYR A 279 -1.02 -15.45 4.95
C TYR A 279 -1.52 -16.85 5.32
N TYR A 280 -0.59 -17.77 5.57
CA TYR A 280 -0.90 -19.15 5.95
C TYR A 280 -1.09 -19.35 7.46
N ASN A 281 -1.14 -18.28 8.26
CA ASN A 281 -1.25 -18.32 9.72
C ASN A 281 -0.14 -19.15 10.41
N ARG A 282 1.06 -19.21 9.81
CA ARG A 282 2.24 -19.87 10.39
C ARG A 282 2.86 -19.04 11.52
N ALA A 283 2.68 -17.71 11.50
CA ALA A 283 3.10 -16.82 12.57
C ALA A 283 2.30 -15.51 12.58
N GLU A 284 2.19 -14.89 13.76
CA GLU A 284 1.84 -13.48 13.89
C GLU A 284 3.05 -12.63 13.49
N VAL A 285 2.86 -11.68 12.58
CA VAL A 285 3.95 -10.87 12.03
C VAL A 285 3.69 -9.40 12.34
N LYS A 286 4.40 -8.89 13.36
CA LYS A 286 4.36 -7.50 13.82
C LYS A 286 5.73 -6.84 13.73
N ALA A 287 6.31 -6.88 12.54
CA ALA A 287 7.69 -6.45 12.30
C ALA A 287 7.76 -4.93 12.05
N ILE A 288 8.28 -4.19 13.02
CA ILE A 288 8.61 -2.75 12.88
C ILE A 288 10.10 -2.61 13.13
N ASP A 289 10.79 -2.05 12.16
CA ASP A 289 12.22 -1.87 12.23
C ASP A 289 12.62 -0.66 13.08
N CYS A 290 13.89 -0.56 13.44
CA CYS A 290 14.44 0.57 14.19
C CYS A 290 14.51 1.87 13.35
N ARG A 291 15.00 2.96 13.95
CA ARG A 291 15.26 4.21 13.24
C ARG A 291 16.48 4.04 12.32
N TYR A 292 16.41 4.52 11.07
CA TYR A 292 17.56 4.55 10.15
C TYR A 292 18.76 5.27 10.81
N PRO A 293 20.02 4.82 10.59
CA PRO A 293 20.49 3.80 9.64
C PRO A 293 20.78 2.42 10.26
N CYS A 294 19.88 1.90 11.10
CA CYS A 294 20.17 0.67 11.83
C CYS A 294 20.17 -0.61 10.97
N ASP A 295 19.29 -0.72 9.96
CA ASP A 295 19.16 -1.92 9.14
C ASP A 295 20.13 -1.90 7.96
N LYS A 296 21.13 -2.77 8.03
CA LYS A 296 22.16 -2.95 7.00
C LYS A 296 21.72 -3.87 5.86
N THR A 297 20.55 -4.48 5.96
CA THR A 297 19.96 -5.33 4.92
C THR A 297 19.07 -4.55 3.95
N CYS A 298 18.86 -3.26 4.23
CA CYS A 298 18.04 -2.40 3.39
C CYS A 298 18.57 -2.27 1.96
N HIS A 299 17.67 -2.49 1.01
CA HIS A 299 17.81 -2.09 -0.36
C HIS A 299 17.05 -0.79 -0.57
N HIS A 300 17.78 0.32 -0.64
CA HIS A 300 17.19 1.63 -0.88
C HIS A 300 16.74 1.74 -2.35
N ILE A 301 15.47 2.06 -2.55
CA ILE A 301 14.84 2.27 -3.86
C ILE A 301 14.40 3.74 -3.89
N MET A 302 15.31 4.63 -4.26
CA MET A 302 15.06 6.07 -4.45
C MET A 302 15.09 6.43 -5.92
#